data_AF-A0AA39MIS8-F1
#
_entry.id   AF-A0AA39MIS8-F1
#
_cell.length_a   1.000
_cell.length_b   1.000
_cell.length_c   1.000
_cell.angle_alpha   90.00
_cell.angle_beta   90.00
_cell.angle_gamma   90.00
#
_symmetry.space_group_name_H-M   'P 1'
#
loop_
_entity.id
_entity.type
_entity.pdbx_description
1 polymer ?
#
loop_
_entity_poly.entity_id
_entity_poly.type
_entity_poly.pdbx_seq_one_letter_code
_entity_poly.pdbx_strand_id
1 'polypeptide(L)' 'MFTGKPPYPNIPHGSAIIHEVLTKGNRPERPSLMPDELWKLVSQCFLTSADRTPLSSDLLCDLEELVSFPPG' A
#
# COMPACT_ATOMS: atom_id res chain seq x y z
N MET A 1 9.74 -6.40 -4.44
CA MET A 1 9.02 -6.63 -3.17
C MET A 1 9.85 -6.07 -2.02
N PHE A 2 9.29 -5.21 -1.16
CA PHE A 2 10.05 -4.50 -0.12
C PHE A 2 10.31 -5.32 1.15
N THR A 3 9.36 -6.13 1.60
CA THR A 3 9.46 -6.83 2.90
C THR A 3 9.77 -8.32 2.80
N GLY A 4 9.40 -8.96 1.68
CA GLY A 4 9.48 -10.42 1.52
C GLY A 4 8.59 -11.23 2.49
N LYS A 5 7.76 -10.56 3.29
CA LYS A 5 6.90 -11.14 4.33
C LYS A 5 5.43 -11.01 3.93
N PRO A 6 4.54 -11.89 4.42
CA PRO A 6 3.11 -11.71 4.23
C PRO A 6 2.63 -10.40 4.91
N PRO A 7 1.61 -9.73 4.35
CA PRO A 7 0.90 -8.68 5.05
C PRO A 7 0.35 -9.20 6.38
N TYR A 8 0.43 -8.38 7.44
CA TYR A 8 -0.03 -8.73 8.79
C TYR A 8 0.57 -10.04 9.35
N PRO A 9 1.90 -10.13 9.51
CA PRO A 9 2.56 -11.37 9.92
C PRO A 9 2.14 -11.88 11.32
N ASN A 10 1.55 -11.00 12.14
CA ASN A 10 1.14 -11.31 13.50
C ASN A 10 -0.36 -11.64 13.62
N ILE A 11 -1.13 -11.59 12.52
CA ILE A 11 -2.56 -11.87 12.53
C ILE A 11 -2.80 -13.27 11.94
N PRO A 12 -3.56 -14.14 12.61
CA PRO A 12 -3.95 -15.43 12.05
C PRO A 12 -4.61 -15.26 10.66
N HIS A 13 -4.30 -16.14 9.72
CA HIS A 13 -4.79 -16.04 8.34
C HIS A 13 -6.34 -16.10 8.24
N GLY A 14 -6.88 -15.71 7.08
CA GLY A 14 -8.30 -15.86 6.76
C GLY A 14 -9.19 -14.76 7.37
N SER A 15 -10.22 -15.16 8.11
CA SER A 15 -11.29 -14.25 8.59
C SER A 15 -10.78 -13.14 9.50
N ALA A 16 -9.72 -13.37 10.28
CA ALA A 16 -9.14 -12.35 11.14
C ALA A 16 -8.51 -11.20 10.33
N ILE A 17 -7.90 -11.49 9.17
CA ILE A 17 -7.40 -10.47 8.24
C ILE A 17 -8.56 -9.65 7.66
N ILE A 18 -9.64 -10.32 7.26
CA ILE A 18 -10.83 -9.66 6.71
C ILE A 18 -11.43 -8.70 7.74
N HIS A 19 -11.59 -9.15 8.99
CA HIS A 19 -12.09 -8.32 10.08
C HIS A 19 -11.15 -7.13 10.37
N GLU A 20 -9.84 -7.36 10.36
CA GLU A 20 -8.85 -6.30 10.56
C GLU A 20 -8.95 -5.19 9.48
N VAL A 21 -9.10 -5.58 8.22
CA VAL A 21 -9.11 -4.65 7.08
C VAL A 21 -10.48 -3.99 6.88
N LEU A 22 -11.55 -4.79 6.88
CA LEU A 22 -12.90 -4.33 6.51
C LEU A 22 -13.71 -3.82 7.70
N THR A 23 -13.49 -4.37 8.91
CA THR A 23 -14.23 -3.95 10.11
C THR A 23 -13.49 -2.90 10.91
N LYS A 24 -12.19 -3.10 11.17
CA LYS A 24 -11.39 -2.13 11.94
C LYS A 24 -10.77 -1.02 11.07
N GLY A 25 -10.68 -1.24 9.76
CA GLY A 25 -10.06 -0.25 8.85
C GLY A 25 -8.53 -0.21 8.91
N ASN A 26 -7.88 -1.15 9.60
CA ASN A 26 -6.43 -1.15 9.74
C ASN A 26 -5.75 -1.51 8.42
N ARG A 27 -4.56 -0.94 8.18
CA ARG A 27 -3.75 -1.12 6.98
C ARG A 27 -2.35 -1.64 7.34
N PRO A 28 -1.63 -2.27 6.40
CA PRO A 28 -0.26 -2.67 6.66
C PRO A 28 0.59 -1.45 7.03
N GLU A 29 1.57 -1.65 7.90
CA GLU A 29 2.53 -0.59 8.23
C GLU A 29 3.51 -0.37 7.09
N ARG A 30 4.05 0.86 7.00
CA ARG A 30 5.08 1.21 6.03
C ARG A 30 6.36 0.40 6.30
N PRO A 31 6.93 -0.28 5.30
CA PRO A 31 8.25 -0.89 5.45
C PRO A 31 9.33 0.16 5.68
N SER A 32 10.27 -0.09 6.60
CA SER A 32 11.34 0.86 6.94
C SER A 32 12.23 1.26 5.75
N LEU A 33 12.39 0.36 4.78
CA LEU A 33 13.20 0.58 3.58
C LEU A 33 12.43 1.26 2.44
N MET A 34 11.14 1.53 2.62
CA MET A 34 10.31 2.13 1.57
C MET A 34 10.35 3.66 1.68
N PRO A 35 10.77 4.38 0.62
CA PRO A 35 10.73 5.84 0.60
C PRO A 35 9.32 6.37 0.85
N ASP A 36 9.22 7.53 1.49
CA ASP A 36 7.94 8.15 1.85
C ASP A 36 7.05 8.36 0.61
N GLU A 37 7.66 8.72 -0.53
CA GLU A 37 6.88 9.09 -1.72
C GLU A 37 6.31 7.87 -2.43
N LEU A 38 7.05 6.77 -2.40
CA LEU A 38 6.52 5.49 -2.84
C LEU A 38 5.43 4.98 -1.89
N TRP A 39 5.58 5.19 -0.57
CA TRP A 39 4.55 4.82 0.39
C TRP A 39 3.26 5.62 0.20
N LYS A 40 3.34 6.90 -0.16
CA LYS A 40 2.16 7.71 -0.52
C LYS A 40 1.36 7.03 -1.63
N LEU A 41 2.01 6.60 -2.73
CA LEU A 41 1.33 5.88 -3.82
C LEU A 41 0.72 4.55 -3.37
N VAL A 42 1.47 3.75 -2.60
CA VAL A 42 0.98 2.48 -2.05
C VAL A 42 -0.26 2.69 -1.17
N SER A 43 -0.25 3.74 -0.35
CA SER A 43 -1.35 4.02 0.58
C SER A 43 -2.65 4.43 -0.13
N GLN A 44 -2.58 5.03 -1.32
CA GLN A 44 -3.77 5.34 -2.13
C GLN A 44 -4.47 4.07 -2.61
N CYS A 45 -3.73 2.98 -2.81
CA CYS A 45 -4.30 1.67 -3.19
C CYS A 45 -5.10 1.03 -2.05
N PHE A 46 -4.96 1.51 -0.82
CA PHE A 46 -5.65 0.97 0.36
C PHE A 46 -7.02 1.59 0.62
N LEU A 47 -7.45 2.54 -0.21
CA LEU A 47 -8.74 3.19 -0.08
C LEU A 47 -9.86 2.17 -0.31
N THR A 48 -10.77 2.06 0.65
CA THR A 48 -11.86 1.06 0.62
C THR A 48 -12.92 1.39 -0.45
N SER A 49 -12.98 2.64 -0.89
CA SER A 49 -14.00 3.10 -1.81
C SER A 49 -13.48 3.04 -3.25
N ALA A 50 -14.15 2.25 -4.09
CA ALA A 50 -13.73 1.97 -5.47
C ALA A 50 -13.72 3.22 -6.36
N ASP A 51 -14.41 4.29 -5.96
CA ASP A 51 -14.41 5.60 -6.60
C ASP A 51 -13.14 6.42 -6.30
N ARG A 52 -12.39 6.07 -5.25
CA ARG A 52 -11.17 6.79 -4.83
C ARG A 52 -9.91 5.97 -5.04
N THR A 53 -10.02 4.69 -5.36
CA THR A 53 -8.87 3.89 -5.77
C THR A 53 -8.34 4.43 -7.10
N PRO A 54 -7.06 4.81 -7.19
CA PRO A 54 -6.49 5.35 -8.42
C PRO A 54 -6.52 4.31 -9.54
N LEU A 55 -6.58 4.77 -10.78
CA LEU A 55 -6.43 3.90 -11.94
C LEU A 55 -4.99 3.38 -12.00
N SER A 56 -4.81 2.18 -12.55
CA SER A 56 -3.47 1.61 -12.72
C SER A 56 -2.59 2.46 -13.65
N SER A 57 -3.19 3.17 -14.61
CA SER A 57 -2.48 4.10 -15.49
C SER A 57 -1.86 5.26 -14.71
N ASP A 58 -2.64 5.84 -13.79
CA ASP A 58 -2.23 7.03 -13.05
C ASP A 58 -1.09 6.67 -12.09
N LEU A 59 -1.23 5.54 -11.39
CA LEU A 59 -0.17 4.98 -10.55
C LEU A 59 1.11 4.68 -11.32
N LEU A 60 1.01 4.21 -12.57
CA LEU A 60 2.18 3.91 -13.39
C LEU A 60 2.91 5.19 -13.79
N CYS A 61 2.18 6.23 -14.22
CA CYS A 61 2.76 7.54 -14.52
C CYS A 61 3.51 8.11 -13.30
N ASP A 62 2.87 8.11 -12.13
CA ASP A 62 3.48 8.61 -10.89
C ASP A 62 4.72 7.78 -10.49
N LEU A 63 4.67 6.47 -10.67
CA LEU A 63 5.79 5.57 -10.39
C LEU A 63 6.96 5.82 -11.35
N GLU A 64 6.69 6.00 -12.64
CA GLU A 64 7.70 6.32 -13.65
C GLU A 64 8.37 7.67 -13.35
N GLU A 65 7.60 8.67 -12.91
CA GLU A 65 8.14 9.96 -12.48
C GLU A 65 9.06 9.83 -11.27
N LEU A 66 8.65 9.09 -10.23
CA LEU A 66 9.47 8.85 -9.03
C LEU A 66 10.78 8.10 -9.33
N VAL A 67 10.76 7.17 -10.28
CA VAL A 67 11.97 6.44 -10.70
C VAL A 67 12.89 7.32 -11.54
N SER A 68 12.31 8.18 -12.38
CA SER A 68 13.07 9.09 -13.25
C SER A 68 13.68 10.26 -12.49
N PHE A 69 12.99 10.73 -11.45
CA PHE A 69 13.38 11.86 -10.61
C PHE A 69 13.26 11.48 -9.12
N PRO A 70 14.21 10.71 -8.57
CA PRO A 70 14.15 10.30 -7.19
C PRO A 70 14.20 11.54 -6.27
N PRO A 71 13.26 11.69 -5.33
CA PRO A 71 13.34 12.73 -4.32
C PRO A 71 14.61 12.52 -3.49
N GLY A 72 15.35 13.62 -3.26
CA GLY A 72 16.66 13.62 -2.60
C GLY A 72 16.63 13.36 -1.09
#